data_AF-A0A2K3JGM2-F1
#
_entry.id   AF-A0A2K3JGM2-F1
#
_cell.length_a   1.000
_cell.length_b   1.000
_cell.length_c   1.000
_cell.angle_alpha   90.00
_cell.angle_beta   90.00
_cell.angle_gamma   90.00
#
_symmetry.space_group_name_H-M   'P 1'
#
loop_
_entity.id
_entity.type
_entity.pdbx_description
1 polymer ?
#
loop_
_entity_poly.entity_id
_entity_poly.type
_entity_poly.pdbx_seq_one_letter_code
_entity_poly.pdbx_strand_id
1 'polypeptide(L)' 'MQQKEESGKMLKNYEYKDIEIHLMDGEKIETRASTINELGIHIQTKDNHQFIPWTAIKKIKNTL' A
#
# COMPACT_ATOMS: atom_id res chain seq x y z
N MET A 1 -28.60 9.15 10.43
CA MET A 1 -27.88 9.34 9.16
C MET A 1 -27.27 7.99 8.80
N GLN A 2 -27.81 7.33 7.78
CA GLN A 2 -27.39 5.99 7.34
C GLN A 2 -26.06 6.10 6.60
N GLN A 3 -25.01 5.46 7.14
CA GLN A 3 -23.82 5.18 6.36
C GLN A 3 -24.16 4.04 5.40
N LYS A 4 -23.97 4.33 4.12
CA LYS A 4 -24.23 3.47 2.98
C LYS A 4 -23.22 2.32 2.90
N GLU A 5 -23.73 1.20 2.40
CA GLU A 5 -23.04 0.16 1.62
C GLU A 5 -22.19 -0.87 2.40
N GLU A 6 -22.88 -1.91 2.87
CA GLU A 6 -22.38 -3.29 2.74
C GLU A 6 -22.14 -3.60 1.26
N SER A 7 -20.88 -3.85 0.87
CA SER A 7 -20.47 -4.92 -0.06
C SER A 7 -19.03 -4.71 -0.51
N GLY A 8 -18.15 -5.60 -0.07
CA GLY A 8 -16.76 -5.65 -0.52
C GLY A 8 -15.88 -6.06 0.64
N LYS A 9 -15.33 -7.28 0.55
CA LYS A 9 -14.40 -7.89 1.51
C LYS A 9 -13.62 -6.85 2.30
N MET A 10 -13.67 -6.95 3.63
CA MET A 10 -12.80 -6.18 4.53
C MET A 10 -11.38 -6.16 3.94
N LEU A 11 -11.01 -5.03 3.34
CA LEU A 11 -9.63 -4.71 3.07
C LEU A 11 -8.99 -4.74 4.45
N LYS A 12 -8.15 -5.74 4.70
CA LYS A 12 -7.39 -5.79 5.95
C LYS A 12 -6.65 -4.46 6.02
N ASN A 13 -7.15 -3.55 6.85
CA ASN A 13 -6.47 -2.31 7.20
C ASN A 13 -5.23 -2.75 7.97
N TYR A 14 -4.18 -3.10 7.24
CA TYR A 14 -2.88 -3.31 7.82
C TYR A 14 -2.44 -1.95 8.34
N GLU A 15 -2.25 -1.89 9.65
CA GLU A 15 -1.67 -0.77 10.37
C GLU A 15 -0.47 -0.22 9.60
N TYR A 16 -0.31 1.11 9.67
CA TYR A 16 0.80 1.83 9.06
C TYR A 16 2.12 1.12 9.31
N LYS A 17 2.72 0.57 8.25
CA LYS A 17 4.01 -0.13 8.32
C LYS A 17 5.01 0.60 7.46
N ASP A 18 6.14 0.92 8.07
CA ASP A 18 7.32 1.37 7.36
C ASP A 18 7.85 0.17 6.56
N ILE A 19 7.89 0.34 5.23
CA ILE A 19 8.24 -0.68 4.26
C ILE A 19 9.24 -0.16 3.24
N GLU A 20 10.07 -1.07 2.76
CA GLU A 20 10.94 -0.90 1.60
C GLU A 20 10.30 -1.67 0.42
N ILE A 21 9.96 -0.95 -0.65
CA ILE A 21 9.41 -1.50 -1.90
C ILE A 21 10.51 -1.50 -2.95
N HIS A 22 10.81 -2.65 -3.54
CA HIS A 22 11.71 -2.78 -4.69
C HIS A 22 10.83 -2.90 -5.93
N LEU A 23 10.94 -1.93 -6.82
CA LEU A 23 10.21 -1.89 -8.08
C LEU A 23 10.89 -2.74 -9.16
N MET A 24 10.13 -3.06 -10.21
CA MET A 24 10.60 -3.89 -11.32
C MET A 24 11.66 -3.20 -12.19
N ASP A 25 11.65 -1.88 -12.25
CA ASP A 25 12.67 -1.03 -12.91
C ASP A 25 13.98 -0.93 -12.12
N GLY A 26 14.01 -1.47 -10.89
CA GLY A 26 15.17 -1.44 -10.00
C GLY A 26 15.15 -0.29 -8.98
N GLU A 27 14.16 0.61 -9.04
CA GLU A 27 13.97 1.66 -8.05
C GLU A 27 13.60 1.07 -6.68
N LYS A 28 14.01 1.77 -5.62
CA LYS A 28 13.67 1.43 -4.23
C LYS A 28 12.96 2.60 -3.58
N ILE A 29 11.84 2.30 -2.94
CA ILE A 29 11.01 3.28 -2.24
C ILE A 29 10.91 2.87 -0.79
N GLU A 30 11.37 3.73 0.12
CA GLU A 30 11.14 3.60 1.56
C GLU A 30 9.97 4.51 1.95
N THR A 31 8.90 3.92 2.45
CA THR A 31 7.64 4.64 2.70
C THR A 31 6.77 3.92 3.71
N ARG A 32 5.68 4.56 4.12
CA ARG A 32 4.70 4.00 5.04
C ARG A 32 3.47 3.54 4.25
N ALA A 33 3.20 2.24 4.26
CA ALA A 33 1.98 1.70 3.67
C ALA A 33 0.77 2.10 4.52
N SER A 34 -0.24 2.70 3.90
CA SER A 34 -1.52 3.02 4.55
C SER A 34 -2.56 1.91 4.35
N THR A 35 -2.54 1.22 3.21
CA THR A 35 -3.46 0.11 2.92
C THR A 35 -2.82 -0.86 1.93
N ILE A 36 -2.91 -2.16 2.21
CA ILE A 36 -2.47 -3.22 1.30
C ILE A 36 -3.69 -4.06 0.94
N ASN A 37 -3.94 -4.24 -0.35
CA ASN A 37 -5.07 -5.01 -0.85
C ASN A 37 -4.67 -5.94 -2.02
N GLU A 38 -5.65 -6.64 -2.57
CA GLU A 38 -5.48 -7.56 -3.69
C GLU A 38 -5.00 -6.90 -5.00
N LEU A 39 -5.13 -5.57 -5.13
CA LEU A 39 -4.68 -4.81 -6.30
C LEU A 39 -3.26 -4.26 -6.15
N GLY A 40 -2.87 -3.91 -4.92
CA GLY A 40 -1.56 -3.33 -4.66
C GLY A 40 -1.46 -2.69 -3.29
N ILE A 41 -0.67 -1.63 -3.22
CA ILE A 41 -0.33 -0.92 -1.99
C ILE A 41 -0.63 0.56 -2.16
N HIS A 42 -1.39 1.11 -1.22
CA HIS A 42 -1.45 2.54 -1.02
C HIS A 42 -0.37 2.93 -0.01
N ILE A 43 0.46 3.88 -0.41
CA ILE A 43 1.53 4.43 0.40
C ILE A 43 1.23 5.89 0.71
N GLN A 44 1.72 6.34 1.85
CA GLN A 44 1.66 7.75 2.25
C GLN A 44 3.03 8.38 2.01
N THR A 45 3.11 9.30 1.05
CA THR A 45 4.29 10.16 0.85
C THR A 45 4.05 11.51 1.54
N LYS A 46 5.09 12.35 1.64
CA LYS A 46 4.96 13.70 2.22
C LYS A 46 3.91 14.56 1.51
N ASP A 47 3.74 14.34 0.21
CA ASP A 47 2.95 15.21 -0.66
C ASP A 47 1.61 14.61 -1.07
N ASN A 48 1.41 13.28 -0.99
CA ASN A 48 0.11 12.65 -1.28
C ASN A 48 0.00 11.15 -0.92
N HIS A 49 -1.19 10.58 -1.10
CA HIS A 49 -1.37 9.13 -1.20
C HIS A 49 -1.07 8.66 -2.63
N GLN A 50 -0.16 7.69 -2.76
CA GLN A 50 0.17 7.08 -4.03
C GLN A 50 -0.18 5.60 -4.01
N PHE A 51 -0.71 5.10 -5.14
CA PHE A 51 -0.99 3.68 -5.32
C PHE A 51 0.09 3.03 -6.17
N ILE A 52 0.60 1.88 -5.69
CA ILE A 52 1.59 1.06 -6.38
C ILE A 52 0.96 -0.31 -6.67
N PRO A 53 0.70 -0.68 -7.93
CA PRO A 53 0.13 -1.97 -8.28
C PRO A 53 1.14 -3.10 -8.10
N TRP A 54 0.67 -4.31 -7.79
CA TRP A 54 1.55 -5.49 -7.64
C TRP A 54 2.43 -5.76 -8.85
N THR A 55 1.96 -5.44 -10.06
CA THR A 55 2.70 -5.60 -11.31
C THR A 55 3.95 -4.74 -11.39
N ALA A 56 4.02 -3.63 -10.64
CA ALA A 56 5.19 -2.77 -10.55
C ALA A 56 6.17 -3.21 -9.46
N ILE A 57 5.76 -4.12 -8.57
CA ILE A 57 6.51 -4.50 -7.37
C ILE A 57 7.26 -5.81 -7.62
N LYS A 58 8.57 -5.76 -7.45
CA LYS A 58 9.43 -6.95 -7.46
C LYS A 58 9.49 -7.61 -6.09
N LYS A 59 9.60 -6.82 -5.02
CA LYS A 59 9.72 -7.31 -3.63
C LYS A 59 9.34 -6.23 -2.63
N ILE A 60 8.87 -6.65 -1.44
CA ILE A 60 8.64 -5.77 -0.29
C ILE A 60 9.37 -6.32 0.93
N LYS A 61 9.84 -5.42 1.78
CA LYS A 61 10.37 -5.75 3.11
C LYS A 61 9.79 -4.79 4.15
N ASN A 62 9.61 -5.28 5.37
CA ASN A 62 9.33 -4.39 6.50
C ASN A 62 10.64 -3.77 6.96
N THR A 63 10.63 -2.46 7.21
CA THR A 63 11.71 -1.74 7.89
C THR A 63 11.28 -1.57 9.35
N LEU A 64 12.14 -1.97 10.28
CA LEU A 64 11.88 -1.99 11.73
C LEU A 64 11.66 -0.58 12.30
#